data_AF-A0A961TNX0-F1
#
_entry.id   AF-A0A961TNX0-F1
#
_cell.length_a   1.000
_cell.length_b   1.000
_cell.length_c   1.000
_cell.angle_alpha   90.00
_cell.angle_beta   90.00
_cell.angle_gamma   90.00
#
_symmetry.space_group_name_H-M   'P 1'
#
loop_
_entity.id
_entity.type
_entity.pdbx_description
1 polymer ?
#
loop_
_entity_poly.entity_id
_entity_poly.type
_entity_poly.pdbx_seq_one_letter_code
_entity_poly.pdbx_strand_id
1 'polypeptide(L)'
;RGIKHSGVKDRGFMDSIYFKDPLGFLIELASYRFEPPFGVSHGQVMLEAHKLRVSRGDHHIDRIHLADAIEKLTARNFESLSQDRSPKDPYGK
;
A
#
# COMPACT_ATOMS: atom_id res chain seq x y z
N ARG A 1 15.00 21.61 -11.79
CA ARG A 1 14.19 22.54 -12.63
C ARG A 1 14.59 22.33 -14.08
N GLY A 2 13.64 22.10 -15.01
CA GLY A 2 13.92 21.93 -16.46
C GLY A 2 13.38 20.64 -17.09
N ILE A 3 13.03 19.62 -16.30
CA ILE A 3 12.47 18.35 -16.79
C ILE A 3 10.95 18.39 -16.68
N LYS A 4 10.23 18.21 -17.79
CA LYS A 4 8.77 18.05 -17.81
C LYS A 4 8.41 16.68 -17.26
N HIS A 5 7.34 16.60 -16.47
CA HIS A 5 6.81 15.34 -15.93
C HIS A 5 5.28 15.32 -16.02
N SER A 6 4.70 14.13 -15.87
CA SER A 6 3.27 13.85 -16.06
C SER A 6 2.31 14.46 -15.03
N GLY A 7 2.85 15.16 -14.01
CA GLY A 7 2.18 15.33 -12.72
C GLY A 7 2.03 14.00 -11.96
N VAL A 8 1.56 14.07 -10.71
CA VAL A 8 1.31 12.90 -9.86
C VAL A 8 0.20 12.03 -10.44
N LYS A 9 0.41 10.72 -10.41
CA LYS A 9 -0.54 9.68 -10.81
C LYS A 9 -0.85 8.81 -9.61
N ASP A 10 -2.14 8.64 -9.32
CA ASP A 10 -2.60 7.70 -8.33
C ASP A 10 -2.62 6.28 -8.92
N ARG A 11 -1.92 5.34 -8.29
CA ARG A 11 -1.88 3.92 -8.68
C ARG A 11 -2.53 3.03 -7.62
N GLY A 12 -3.28 3.61 -6.69
CA GLY A 12 -3.89 2.96 -5.53
C GLY A 12 -2.85 2.71 -4.43
N PHE A 13 -1.96 1.74 -4.67
CA PHE A 13 -0.93 1.31 -3.70
C PHE A 13 0.34 2.18 -3.70
N MET A 14 0.52 3.02 -4.71
CA MET A 14 1.65 3.94 -4.84
C MET A 14 1.23 5.22 -5.56
N ASP A 15 2.01 6.29 -5.36
CA ASP A 15 2.02 7.46 -6.23
C ASP A 15 3.16 7.34 -7.22
N SER A 16 2.97 7.85 -8.43
CA SER A 16 4.08 7.95 -9.38
C SER A 16 4.06 9.19 -10.26
N ILE A 17 5.23 9.52 -10.81
CA ILE A 17 5.38 10.49 -11.88
C ILE A 17 6.17 9.86 -13.02
N TYR A 18 5.86 10.26 -14.25
CA TYR A 18 6.62 9.89 -15.43
C TYR A 18 7.35 11.11 -15.98
N PHE A 19 8.60 10.93 -16.40
CA PHE A 19 9.38 11.96 -17.08
C PHE A 19 10.36 11.33 -18.08
N LYS A 20 10.82 12.13 -19.04
CA LYS A 20 11.91 11.72 -19.93
C LYS A 20 13.24 12.20 -19.40
N ASP A 21 14.22 11.32 -19.34
CA ASP A 21 15.59 11.69 -19.01
C ASP A 21 16.29 12.42 -20.18
N PRO A 22 17.53 12.92 -20.02
CA PRO A 22 18.25 13.61 -21.09
C PRO A 22 18.55 12.75 -22.33
N LEU A 23 18.56 11.43 -22.21
CA LEU A 23 18.77 10.50 -23.33
C LEU A 23 17.46 10.11 -24.02
N GLY A 24 16.32 10.58 -23.50
CA GLY A 24 14.99 10.35 -24.05
C GLY A 24 14.25 9.13 -23.49
N PHE A 25 14.82 8.44 -22.49
CA PHE A 25 14.18 7.30 -21.83
C PHE A 25 13.01 7.75 -20.96
N LEU A 26 11.88 7.05 -21.06
CA LEU A 26 10.74 7.27 -20.17
C LEU A 26 10.99 6.56 -18.83
N ILE A 27 11.09 7.34 -17.77
CA ILE A 27 11.31 6.86 -16.40
C ILE A 27 10.03 7.07 -15.60
N GLU A 28 9.69 6.07 -14.77
CA GLU A 28 8.70 6.18 -13.70
C GLU A 28 9.42 6.33 -12.36
N LEU A 29 9.14 7.40 -11.65
CA LEU A 29 9.49 7.51 -10.23
C LEU A 29 8.25 7.15 -9.42
N ALA A 30 8.34 6.04 -8.69
CA ALA A 30 7.25 5.52 -7.87
C ALA A 30 7.57 5.63 -6.37
N SER A 31 6.53 5.86 -5.57
CA SER A 31 6.61 5.94 -4.12
C SER A 31 5.44 5.17 -3.50
N TYR A 32 5.75 4.12 -2.73
CA TYR A 32 4.73 3.38 -2.01
C TYR A 32 4.05 4.26 -0.96
N ARG A 33 2.74 4.05 -0.77
CA ARG A 33 1.93 4.76 0.22
C ARG A 33 1.86 4.05 1.58
N PHE A 34 2.64 2.99 1.77
CA PHE A 34 2.63 2.16 2.97
C PHE A 34 4.05 1.70 3.31
N GLU A 35 4.27 1.37 4.58
CA GLU A 35 5.45 0.67 5.05
C GLU A 35 5.03 -0.69 5.60
N PRO A 36 5.74 -1.79 5.30
CA PRO A 36 5.44 -3.10 5.84
C PRO A 36 5.64 -3.17 7.37
N PRO A 37 4.92 -4.06 8.05
CA PRO A 37 5.27 -4.45 9.41
C PRO A 37 6.70 -4.99 9.50
N PHE A 38 7.32 -4.87 10.68
CA PHE A 38 8.66 -5.40 10.91
C PHE A 38 8.76 -6.89 10.55
N GLY A 39 9.84 -7.30 9.88
CA GLY A 39 10.04 -8.68 9.43
C GLY A 39 9.15 -9.11 8.27
N VAL A 40 8.33 -8.21 7.71
CA VAL A 40 7.50 -8.45 6.52
C VAL A 40 8.05 -7.63 5.36
N SER A 41 8.16 -8.23 4.17
CA SER A 41 8.58 -7.49 2.99
C SER A 41 7.41 -6.77 2.30
N HIS A 42 7.71 -5.72 1.53
CA HIS A 42 6.73 -5.08 0.65
C HIS A 42 6.02 -6.09 -0.27
N GLY A 43 6.77 -7.07 -0.79
CA GLY A 43 6.21 -8.13 -1.64
C GLY A 43 5.18 -9.00 -0.93
N GLN A 44 5.38 -9.31 0.36
CA GLN A 44 4.40 -10.07 1.14
C GLN A 44 3.11 -9.27 1.39
N VAL A 45 3.23 -7.96 1.67
CA VAL A 45 2.06 -7.08 1.78
C VAL A 45 1.32 -7.02 0.45
N MET A 46 2.02 -6.82 -0.66
CA MET A 46 1.41 -6.76 -2.00
C MET A 46 0.73 -8.08 -2.39
N LEU A 47 1.29 -9.22 -2.02
CA LEU A 47 0.67 -10.53 -2.26
C LEU A 47 -0.64 -10.68 -1.49
N GLU A 48 -0.67 -10.33 -0.20
CA GLU A 48 -1.88 -10.43 0.62
C GLU A 48 -2.94 -9.41 0.18
N ALA A 49 -2.53 -8.18 -0.16
CA ALA A 49 -3.42 -7.16 -0.72
C ALA A 49 -4.02 -7.61 -2.07
N HIS A 50 -3.24 -8.29 -2.91
CA HIS A 50 -3.73 -8.84 -4.17
C HIS A 50 -4.83 -9.89 -3.93
N LYS A 51 -4.67 -10.80 -2.97
CA LYS A 51 -5.68 -11.80 -2.62
C LYS A 51 -6.98 -11.14 -2.17
N LEU A 52 -6.88 -10.14 -1.30
CA LEU A 52 -8.02 -9.36 -0.82
C LEU A 52 -8.75 -8.67 -1.99
N ARG A 53 -8.02 -7.99 -2.86
CA ARG A 53 -8.57 -7.36 -4.06
C ARG A 53 -9.32 -8.37 -4.95
N VAL A 54 -8.72 -9.53 -5.23
CA VAL A 54 -9.38 -10.60 -6.02
C VAL A 54 -10.67 -11.04 -5.35
N SER A 55 -10.65 -11.32 -4.05
CA SER A 55 -11.84 -11.79 -3.32
C SER A 55 -12.98 -10.77 -3.31
N ARG A 56 -12.66 -9.48 -3.44
CA ARG A 56 -13.63 -8.39 -3.49
C ARG A 56 -14.12 -8.07 -4.89
N GLY A 57 -13.46 -8.62 -5.93
CA GLY A 57 -13.77 -8.32 -7.32
C GLY A 57 -13.29 -6.93 -7.76
N ASP A 58 -12.38 -6.31 -7.01
CA ASP A 58 -11.94 -4.94 -7.28
C ASP A 58 -10.93 -4.90 -8.44
N HIS A 59 -11.04 -3.84 -9.24
CA HIS A 59 -10.25 -3.68 -10.47
C HIS A 59 -8.74 -3.59 -10.20
N HIS A 60 -8.34 -2.95 -9.10
CA HIS A 60 -6.93 -2.75 -8.75
C HIS A 60 -6.73 -2.72 -7.23
N ILE A 61 -5.47 -2.86 -6.80
CA ILE A 61 -5.12 -2.73 -5.38
C ILE A 61 -5.26 -1.25 -5.00
N ASP A 62 -5.91 -1.02 -3.87
CA ASP A 62 -6.21 0.30 -3.34
C ASP A 62 -5.94 0.30 -1.82
N ARG A 63 -6.01 1.45 -1.17
CA ARG A 63 -5.66 1.67 0.23
C ARG A 63 -6.33 0.68 1.19
N ILE A 64 -7.60 0.34 0.95
CA ILE A 64 -8.33 -0.62 1.78
C ILE A 64 -7.70 -2.02 1.75
N HIS A 65 -7.21 -2.45 0.58
CA HIS A 65 -6.54 -3.73 0.41
C HIS A 65 -5.21 -3.79 1.15
N LEU A 66 -4.46 -2.67 1.13
CA LEU A 66 -3.20 -2.55 1.85
C LEU A 66 -3.42 -2.52 3.36
N ALA A 67 -4.38 -1.73 3.83
CA ALA A 67 -4.70 -1.63 5.26
C ALA A 67 -5.05 -3.01 5.83
N ASP A 68 -5.97 -3.72 5.19
CA ASP A 68 -6.41 -5.03 5.63
C ASP A 68 -5.29 -6.09 5.49
N ALA A 69 -4.44 -6.00 4.47
CA ALA A 69 -3.28 -6.88 4.33
C ALA A 69 -2.27 -6.68 5.46
N ILE A 70 -1.95 -5.42 5.78
CA ILE A 70 -1.04 -5.06 6.87
C ILE A 70 -1.61 -5.53 8.20
N GLU A 71 -2.90 -5.33 8.45
CA GLU A 71 -3.57 -5.80 9.66
C GLU A 71 -3.49 -7.33 9.79
N LYS A 72 -3.84 -8.07 8.74
CA LYS A 72 -3.74 -9.54 8.71
C LYS A 72 -2.32 -10.04 8.97
N LEU A 73 -1.33 -9.44 8.31
CA LEU A 73 0.07 -9.81 8.46
C LEU A 73 0.58 -9.49 9.87
N THR A 74 0.14 -8.37 10.44
CA THR A 74 0.46 -7.97 11.80
C THR A 74 -0.15 -8.92 12.82
N ALA A 75 -1.43 -9.28 12.66
CA ALA A 75 -2.12 -10.20 13.54
C ALA A 75 -1.51 -11.61 13.52
N ARG A 76 -1.02 -12.04 12.35
CA ARG A 76 -0.35 -13.35 12.19
C ARG A 76 1.05 -13.38 12.80
N ASN A 77 1.80 -12.29 12.71
CA ASN A 77 3.22 -12.28 13.05
C ASN A 77 3.51 -11.76 14.47
N PHE A 78 2.59 -11.00 15.07
CA PHE A 78 2.78 -10.37 16.38
C PHE A 78 1.68 -10.74 17.36
N GLU A 79 2.12 -11.23 18.53
CA GLU A 79 1.27 -11.47 19.68
C GLU A 79 0.70 -10.15 20.25
N SER A 80 -0.39 -10.27 21.00
CA SER A 80 -1.00 -9.14 21.68
C SER A 80 -1.30 -9.54 23.13
N LEU A 81 -1.11 -8.60 24.06
CA LEU A 81 -1.56 -8.75 25.44
C LEU A 81 -3.08 -8.57 25.57
N SER A 82 -3.74 -8.05 24.54
CA SER A 82 -5.20 -7.91 24.47
C SER A 82 -5.81 -9.16 23.84
N GLN A 83 -6.82 -9.73 24.50
CA GLN A 83 -7.60 -10.84 23.93
C GLN A 83 -8.49 -10.39 22.77
N ASP A 84 -8.99 -9.15 22.85
CA ASP A 84 -9.83 -8.54 21.82
C ASP A 84 -9.05 -7.42 21.11
N ARG A 85 -8.91 -7.56 19.79
CA ARG A 85 -8.21 -6.62 18.90
C ARG A 85 -9.16 -5.90 17.94
N SER A 86 -10.48 -6.03 18.13
CA SER A 86 -11.48 -5.35 17.30
C SER A 86 -11.36 -3.82 17.43
N PRO A 87 -11.69 -3.07 16.36
CA PRO A 87 -11.79 -1.61 16.44
C PRO A 87 -12.67 -1.18 17.62
N LYS A 88 -12.20 -0.22 18.41
CA LYS A 88 -12.93 0.35 19.56
C LYS A 88 -13.40 1.75 19.22
N ASP A 89 -14.57 2.14 19.73
CA ASP A 89 -15.08 3.51 19.63
C ASP A 89 -14.28 4.42 20.57
N PRO A 90 -13.43 5.33 20.05
CA PRO A 90 -12.62 6.20 20.89
C PRO A 90 -13.40 7.43 21.38
N TYR A 91 -14.62 7.67 20.89
CA TYR A 91 -15.42 8.87 21.17
C TYR A 91 -16.69 8.58 21.97
N GLY A 92 -16.87 7.35 22.47
CA GLY A 92 -18.02 6.97 23.29
C GLY A 92 -18.11 7.75 24.61
N LYS A 93 -18.76 8.92 24.56
CA LYS A 93 -19.48 9.60 25.65
C LYS A 93 -20.71 10.30 25.08
#